data_AF-A0A842IVA8-F1
#
_entry.id   AF-A0A842IVA8-F1
#
_cell.length_a   1.000
_cell.length_b   1.000
_cell.length_c   1.000
_cell.angle_alpha   90.00
_cell.angle_beta   90.00
_cell.angle_gamma   90.00
#
_symmetry.space_group_name_H-M   'P 1'
#
loop_
_entity.id
_entity.type
_entity.pdbx_description
1 polymer ?
#
loop_
_entity_poly.entity_id
_entity_poly.type
_entity_poly.pdbx_seq_one_letter_code
_entity_poly.pdbx_strand_id
1 'polypeptide(L)'
;MILKHENFVIEITDESDLDSAKFSQKFKKQYPADLGHKLEYQPSSKHGIRIIENGIEKCSVILLENGGATGISENSFLIKNDRIYICCSDKVYCLNITDLSANWRKQFDIATCFGIYEFEGDFIIHGELQISRIDKNGNEKWTFGAKDIFVNPDGKEEFKINDDRIELTDWNGTKYELNSDGVEI
;
A
#
# COMPACT_ATOMS: atom_id res chain seq x y z
N MET A 1 8.71 10.56 -1.45
CA MET A 1 9.05 10.39 -2.87
C MET A 1 8.35 11.45 -3.72
N ILE A 2 8.99 11.86 -4.81
CA ILE A 2 8.43 12.82 -5.78
C ILE A 2 8.50 12.17 -7.16
N LEU A 3 7.37 12.13 -7.86
CA LEU A 3 7.22 11.44 -9.14
C LEU A 3 6.59 12.39 -10.15
N LYS A 4 6.89 12.19 -11.43
CA LYS A 4 6.23 12.88 -12.54
C LYS A 4 5.33 11.88 -13.27
N HIS A 5 4.07 12.24 -13.46
CA HIS A 5 3.11 11.45 -14.22
C HIS A 5 2.30 12.41 -15.10
N GLU A 6 2.48 12.30 -16.41
CA GLU A 6 1.93 13.25 -17.39
C GLU A 6 2.26 14.71 -17.04
N ASN A 7 1.26 15.53 -16.78
CA ASN A 7 1.38 16.93 -16.38
C ASN A 7 1.33 17.14 -14.85
N PHE A 8 1.28 16.06 -14.08
CA PHE A 8 1.26 16.08 -12.62
C PHE A 8 2.64 15.79 -12.02
N VAL A 9 2.94 16.50 -10.93
CA VAL A 9 3.95 16.10 -9.95
C VAL A 9 3.20 15.52 -8.76
N ILE A 10 3.56 14.29 -8.38
CA ILE A 10 2.95 13.56 -7.27
C ILE A 10 3.98 13.47 -6.16
N GLU A 11 3.66 14.02 -4.99
CA GLU A 11 4.47 13.89 -3.79
C GLU A 11 3.79 12.92 -2.84
N ILE A 12 4.52 11.89 -2.40
CA ILE A 12 4.08 10.92 -1.41
C ILE A 12 5.04 11.01 -0.22
N THR A 13 4.53 11.26 0.98
CA THR A 13 5.33 11.47 2.18
C THR A 13 4.92 10.53 3.30
N ASP A 14 5.90 10.01 4.02
CA ASP A 14 5.68 9.43 5.34
C ASP A 14 5.52 10.58 6.34
N GLU A 15 4.41 10.59 7.06
CA GLU A 15 4.02 11.63 8.01
C GLU A 15 3.92 11.05 9.42
N SER A 16 4.62 9.95 9.72
CA SER A 16 4.68 9.30 11.04
C SER A 16 4.88 10.29 12.20
N ASP A 17 5.78 11.27 12.04
CA ASP A 17 6.08 12.32 13.03
C ASP A 17 5.06 13.47 13.07
N LEU A 18 4.06 13.50 12.18
CA LEU A 18 3.11 14.58 12.10
C LEU A 18 2.09 14.51 13.25
N ASP A 19 1.96 15.61 13.96
CA ASP A 19 0.95 15.82 14.99
C ASP A 19 -0.45 15.92 14.37
N SER A 20 -1.42 15.21 14.98
CA SER A 20 -2.82 15.21 14.56
C SER A 20 -3.46 16.60 14.44
N ALA A 21 -3.04 17.55 15.28
CA ALA A 21 -3.53 18.93 15.23
C ALA A 21 -3.10 19.68 13.95
N LYS A 22 -2.09 19.17 13.24
CA LYS A 22 -1.54 19.78 12.02
C LYS A 22 -2.07 19.14 10.73
N PHE A 23 -2.82 18.05 10.80
CA PHE A 23 -3.34 17.36 9.61
C PHE A 23 -4.14 18.29 8.70
N SER A 24 -5.15 18.97 9.25
CA SER A 24 -5.99 19.91 8.49
C SER A 24 -5.26 21.17 8.01
N GLN A 25 -4.11 21.50 8.61
CA GLN A 25 -3.28 22.64 8.18
C GLN A 25 -2.42 22.27 6.96
N LYS A 26 -2.03 20.99 6.87
CA LYS A 26 -1.06 20.49 5.88
C LYS A 26 -1.71 19.76 4.70
N PHE A 27 -2.93 19.25 4.87
CA PHE A 27 -3.65 18.48 3.85
C PHE A 27 -5.12 18.89 3.76
N LYS A 28 -5.65 18.95 2.52
CA LYS A 28 -7.02 19.38 2.24
C LYS A 28 -8.08 18.32 2.56
N LYS A 29 -7.72 17.03 2.49
CA LYS A 29 -8.59 15.88 2.76
C LYS A 29 -7.93 14.93 3.77
N GLN A 30 -8.75 14.17 4.49
CA GLN A 30 -8.28 13.12 5.40
C GLN A 30 -9.10 11.85 5.20
N TYR A 31 -8.44 10.69 5.24
CA TYR A 31 -9.10 9.40 5.38
C TYR A 31 -8.69 8.79 6.73
N PRO A 32 -9.49 8.99 7.80
CA PRO A 32 -9.25 8.35 9.09
C PRO A 32 -9.61 6.86 9.06
N ALA A 33 -8.96 6.04 9.89
CA ALA A 33 -9.29 4.62 9.89
C ALA A 33 -10.74 4.36 10.32
N ASP A 34 -11.20 5.08 11.35
CA ASP A 34 -12.55 4.99 11.89
C ASP A 34 -13.40 6.17 11.42
N LEU A 35 -14.59 5.88 10.91
CA LEU A 35 -15.60 6.85 10.46
C LEU A 35 -16.27 7.63 11.63
N GLY A 36 -15.51 8.05 12.65
CA GLY A 36 -15.98 9.07 13.61
C GLY A 36 -15.90 8.78 15.11
N HIS A 37 -15.12 7.80 15.59
CA HIS A 37 -14.88 7.66 17.03
C HIS A 37 -13.55 8.32 17.44
N LYS A 38 -13.66 9.37 18.28
CA LYS A 38 -12.58 10.29 18.69
C LYS A 38 -11.75 9.84 19.91
N LEU A 39 -11.90 8.62 20.39
CA LEU A 39 -11.14 8.17 21.58
C LEU A 39 -9.74 7.74 21.15
N GLU A 40 -8.74 8.56 21.51
CA GLU A 40 -7.29 8.27 21.49
C GLU A 40 -6.76 7.53 20.24
N TYR A 41 -7.32 7.85 19.07
CA TYR A 41 -6.90 7.26 17.82
C TYR A 41 -5.50 7.75 17.43
N GLN A 42 -4.50 6.85 17.45
CA GLN A 42 -3.16 7.09 16.95
C GLN A 42 -2.86 6.16 15.77
N PRO A 43 -2.88 6.69 14.52
CA PRO A 43 -2.56 5.89 13.35
C PRO A 43 -1.12 5.39 13.38
N SER A 44 -0.92 4.09 13.12
CA SER A 44 0.39 3.46 12.99
C SER A 44 1.07 3.83 11.67
N SER A 45 0.29 4.09 10.62
CA SER A 45 0.78 4.68 9.36
C SER A 45 0.05 5.97 9.03
N LYS A 46 0.83 6.99 8.65
CA LYS A 46 0.35 8.30 8.21
C LYS A 46 1.01 8.63 6.88
N HIS A 47 0.25 8.69 5.80
CA HIS A 47 0.80 8.92 4.46
C HIS A 47 0.18 10.13 3.82
N GLY A 48 1.00 11.14 3.53
CA GLY A 48 0.60 12.33 2.81
C GLY A 48 0.72 12.14 1.31
N ILE A 49 -0.26 12.62 0.55
CA ILE A 49 -0.20 12.68 -0.91
C ILE A 49 -0.57 14.09 -1.36
N ARG A 50 0.23 14.67 -2.26
CA ARG A 50 -0.06 15.93 -2.95
C ARG A 50 0.03 15.75 -4.45
N ILE A 51 -0.91 16.36 -5.15
CA ILE A 51 -0.93 16.45 -6.61
C ILE A 51 -0.73 17.90 -6.99
N ILE A 52 0.32 18.16 -7.76
CA ILE A 52 0.74 19.49 -8.20
C ILE A 52 0.65 19.51 -9.73
N GLU A 53 -0.06 20.51 -10.26
CA GLU A 53 -0.24 20.72 -11.70
C GLU A 53 0.25 22.14 -12.01
N ASN A 54 1.20 22.28 -12.95
CA ASN A 54 1.80 23.57 -13.31
C ASN A 54 2.35 24.38 -12.10
N GLY A 55 2.90 23.68 -11.09
CA GLY A 55 3.46 24.30 -9.88
C GLY A 55 2.44 24.71 -8.83
N ILE A 56 1.16 24.40 -9.00
CA ILE A 56 0.09 24.72 -8.06
C ILE A 56 -0.47 23.42 -7.46
N GLU A 57 -0.59 23.35 -6.13
CA GLU A 57 -1.23 22.20 -5.47
C GLU A 57 -2.73 22.15 -5.82
N LYS A 58 -3.11 21.11 -6.57
CA LYS A 58 -4.49 20.84 -6.96
C LYS A 58 -5.26 20.23 -5.79
N CYS A 59 -4.81 19.08 -5.31
CA CYS A 59 -5.43 18.35 -4.22
C CYS A 59 -4.36 17.69 -3.33
N SER A 60 -4.74 17.47 -2.08
CA SER A 60 -3.88 16.81 -1.09
C SER A 60 -4.71 16.02 -0.10
N VAL A 61 -4.20 14.86 0.33
CA VAL A 61 -4.85 13.98 1.30
C VAL A 61 -3.83 13.43 2.28
N ILE A 62 -4.26 13.16 3.51
CA ILE A 62 -3.54 12.31 4.44
C ILE A 62 -4.34 11.03 4.70
N LEU A 63 -3.68 9.89 4.51
CA LEU A 63 -4.18 8.56 4.85
C LEU A 63 -3.75 8.24 6.27
N LEU A 64 -4.69 7.79 7.11
CA LEU A 64 -4.45 7.49 8.51
C LEU A 64 -4.99 6.09 8.78
N GLU A 65 -4.08 5.15 9.03
CA GLU A 65 -4.42 3.75 9.26
C GLU A 65 -3.84 3.18 10.54
N ASN A 66 -4.49 2.12 11.01
CA ASN A 66 -4.03 1.27 12.11
C ASN A 66 -3.71 -0.13 11.58
N GLY A 67 -2.95 -0.88 12.39
CA GLY A 67 -2.44 -2.20 12.07
C GLY A 67 -0.92 -2.15 12.15
N GLY A 68 -0.25 -2.65 11.13
CA GLY A 68 1.18 -2.50 10.91
C GLY A 68 1.64 -1.08 10.63
N ALA A 69 2.96 -0.89 10.58
CA ALA A 69 3.61 0.39 10.30
C ALA A 69 4.24 0.36 8.89
N THR A 70 3.40 0.32 7.86
CA THR A 70 3.87 0.50 6.49
C THR A 70 4.54 1.86 6.37
N GLY A 71 5.77 1.88 5.84
CA GLY A 71 6.50 3.08 5.46
C GLY A 71 6.41 3.34 3.96
N ILE A 72 6.92 4.50 3.53
CA ILE A 72 6.91 4.91 2.13
C ILE A 72 8.21 4.47 1.42
N SER A 73 8.09 3.46 0.56
CA SER A 73 9.16 2.90 -0.29
C SER A 73 8.70 2.72 -1.75
N GLU A 74 9.62 2.44 -2.67
CA GLU A 74 9.30 2.30 -4.10
C GLU A 74 8.18 1.29 -4.42
N ASN A 75 8.06 0.23 -3.61
CA ASN A 75 7.04 -0.81 -3.77
C ASN A 75 5.79 -0.59 -2.90
N SER A 76 5.80 0.41 -2.00
CA SER A 76 4.64 0.72 -1.14
C SER A 76 3.47 1.34 -1.90
N PHE A 77 3.66 1.72 -3.16
CA PHE A 77 2.64 2.34 -4.00
C PHE A 77 2.88 2.02 -5.48
N LEU A 78 1.84 2.19 -6.29
CA LEU A 78 1.86 2.06 -7.75
C LEU A 78 0.98 3.14 -8.37
N ILE A 79 1.44 3.76 -9.47
CA ILE A 79 0.63 4.69 -10.26
C ILE A 79 0.32 4.05 -11.61
N LYS A 80 -0.95 3.82 -11.90
CA LYS A 80 -1.37 3.19 -13.15
C LYS A 80 -2.79 3.59 -13.54
N ASN A 81 -3.00 3.95 -14.81
CA ASN A 81 -4.30 4.32 -15.37
C ASN A 81 -4.99 5.43 -14.55
N ASP A 82 -4.30 6.56 -14.33
CA ASP A 82 -4.78 7.71 -13.55
C ASP A 82 -5.19 7.40 -12.10
N ARG A 83 -4.67 6.30 -11.55
CA ARG A 83 -4.93 5.86 -10.18
C ARG A 83 -3.64 5.69 -9.41
N ILE A 84 -3.72 6.00 -8.11
CA ILE A 84 -2.68 5.74 -7.14
C ILE A 84 -3.17 4.57 -6.28
N TYR A 85 -2.42 3.48 -6.32
CA TYR A 85 -2.57 2.37 -5.38
C TYR A 85 -1.50 2.52 -4.30
N ILE A 86 -1.85 2.41 -3.03
CA ILE A 86 -0.88 2.65 -1.95
C ILE A 86 -1.21 1.81 -0.72
N CYS A 87 -0.19 1.12 -0.20
CA CYS A 87 -0.23 0.41 1.07
C CYS A 87 -0.19 1.42 2.22
N CYS A 88 -1.02 1.20 3.24
CA CYS A 88 -1.06 2.00 4.46
C CYS A 88 -1.53 1.11 5.61
N SER A 89 -0.60 0.74 6.48
CA SER A 89 -0.77 -0.33 7.48
C SER A 89 -1.22 -1.65 6.82
N ASP A 90 -2.30 -2.24 7.30
CA ASP A 90 -2.85 -3.52 6.85
C ASP A 90 -3.80 -3.38 5.63
N LYS A 91 -3.87 -2.16 5.05
CA LYS A 91 -4.79 -1.82 3.96
C LYS A 91 -4.07 -1.33 2.72
N VAL A 92 -4.79 -1.43 1.61
CA VAL A 92 -4.44 -0.77 0.35
C VAL A 92 -5.57 0.16 -0.05
N TYR A 93 -5.20 1.34 -0.54
CA TYR A 93 -6.10 2.31 -1.16
C TYR A 93 -5.95 2.29 -2.67
N CYS A 94 -7.05 2.56 -3.37
CA CYS A 94 -7.03 3.03 -4.75
C CYS A 94 -7.66 4.41 -4.81
N LEU A 95 -6.88 5.42 -5.21
CA LEU A 95 -7.28 6.82 -5.28
C LEU A 95 -7.26 7.32 -6.72
N ASN A 96 -8.19 8.20 -7.07
CA ASN A 96 -8.13 8.94 -8.34
C ASN A 96 -7.05 10.02 -8.27
N ILE A 97 -6.19 10.11 -9.30
CA ILE A 97 -5.10 11.09 -9.33
C ILE A 97 -5.61 12.54 -9.38
N THR A 98 -6.79 12.77 -9.95
CA THR A 98 -7.32 14.12 -10.20
C THR A 98 -7.78 14.84 -8.93
N ASP A 99 -8.28 14.11 -7.94
CA ASP A 99 -8.94 14.68 -6.75
C ASP A 99 -8.69 13.89 -5.44
N LEU A 100 -7.92 12.80 -5.52
CA LEU A 100 -7.64 11.88 -4.41
C LEU A 100 -8.92 11.34 -3.75
N SER A 101 -10.01 11.21 -4.51
CA SER A 101 -11.18 10.44 -4.10
C SER A 101 -10.83 8.96 -4.07
N ALA A 102 -11.23 8.26 -3.01
CA ALA A 102 -11.02 6.83 -2.89
C ALA A 102 -12.03 6.08 -3.78
N ASN A 103 -11.52 5.31 -4.73
CA ASN A 103 -12.31 4.31 -5.44
C ASN A 103 -12.64 3.14 -4.50
N TRP A 104 -11.65 2.71 -3.73
CA TRP A 104 -11.79 1.70 -2.69
C TRP A 104 -10.64 1.80 -1.67
N ARG A 105 -10.91 1.21 -0.50
CA ARG A 105 -9.99 1.01 0.63
C ARG A 105 -10.32 -0.36 1.20
N LYS A 106 -9.37 -1.29 1.22
CA LYS A 106 -9.60 -2.67 1.68
C LYS A 106 -8.38 -3.20 2.45
N GLN A 107 -8.64 -4.06 3.43
CA GLN A 107 -7.62 -4.79 4.17
C GLN A 107 -7.16 -6.01 3.35
N PHE A 108 -5.85 -6.24 3.24
CA PHE A 108 -5.28 -7.37 2.46
C PHE A 108 -4.22 -8.16 3.22
N ASP A 109 -3.89 -7.73 4.44
CA ASP A 109 -3.13 -8.48 5.42
C ASP A 109 -3.74 -8.15 6.79
N ILE A 110 -3.56 -8.99 7.81
CA ILE A 110 -4.06 -8.69 9.17
C ILE A 110 -3.02 -7.98 10.05
N ALA A 111 -1.76 -7.99 9.63
CA ALA A 111 -0.64 -7.30 10.24
C ALA A 111 -0.21 -6.10 9.39
N THR A 112 0.46 -6.30 8.25
CA THR A 112 1.01 -5.20 7.45
C THR A 112 0.98 -5.51 5.96
N CYS A 113 0.62 -4.54 5.12
CA CYS A 113 0.88 -4.58 3.68
C CYS A 113 2.21 -3.86 3.40
N PHE A 114 3.21 -4.60 2.90
CA PHE A 114 4.54 -4.08 2.60
C PHE A 114 4.65 -3.49 1.19
N GLY A 115 3.98 -4.09 0.21
CA GLY A 115 4.10 -3.63 -1.16
C GLY A 115 2.98 -4.07 -2.09
N ILE A 116 2.94 -3.43 -3.25
CA ILE A 116 2.03 -3.71 -4.36
C ILE A 116 2.82 -3.82 -5.66
N TYR A 117 2.56 -4.87 -6.42
CA TYR A 117 3.31 -5.22 -7.63
C TYR A 117 2.36 -5.51 -8.77
N GLU A 118 2.72 -5.14 -10.00
CA GLU A 118 1.99 -5.57 -11.19
C GLU A 118 2.21 -7.06 -11.46
N PHE A 119 1.16 -7.78 -11.81
CA PHE A 119 1.24 -9.19 -12.14
C PHE A 119 0.14 -9.58 -13.14
N GLU A 120 0.52 -9.92 -14.38
CA GLU A 120 -0.41 -10.38 -15.43
C GLU A 120 -1.65 -9.50 -15.64
N GLY A 121 -1.51 -8.17 -15.51
CA GLY A 121 -2.62 -7.22 -15.65
C GLY A 121 -3.45 -7.00 -14.38
N ASP A 122 -3.19 -7.78 -13.33
CA ASP A 122 -3.67 -7.62 -11.96
C ASP A 122 -2.56 -7.04 -11.06
N PHE A 123 -2.75 -7.15 -9.74
CA PHE A 123 -1.75 -6.79 -8.74
C PHE A 123 -1.51 -7.91 -7.74
N ILE A 124 -0.27 -8.03 -7.25
CA ILE A 124 0.07 -8.79 -6.04
C ILE A 124 0.26 -7.80 -4.89
N ILE A 125 -0.41 -8.05 -3.78
CA ILE A 125 -0.14 -7.40 -2.51
C ILE A 125 0.80 -8.32 -1.72
N HIS A 126 1.98 -7.81 -1.39
CA HIS A 126 2.90 -8.46 -0.46
C HIS A 126 2.57 -7.98 0.95
N GLY A 127 1.94 -8.83 1.74
CA GLY A 127 1.69 -8.62 3.15
C GLY A 127 2.66 -9.38 4.04
N GLU A 128 2.58 -9.13 5.34
CA GLU A 128 3.43 -9.74 6.35
C GLU A 128 3.08 -11.21 6.61
N LEU A 129 1.81 -11.58 6.61
CA LEU A 129 1.34 -12.94 6.87
C LEU A 129 0.86 -13.64 5.60
N GLN A 130 0.49 -12.87 4.59
CA GLN A 130 -0.06 -13.39 3.36
C GLN A 130 0.32 -12.56 2.14
N ILE A 131 0.32 -13.19 0.98
CA ILE A 131 0.29 -12.50 -0.30
C ILE A 131 -1.07 -12.70 -0.97
N SER A 132 -1.56 -11.69 -1.69
CA SER A 132 -2.87 -11.75 -2.34
C SER A 132 -2.80 -11.24 -3.77
N ARG A 133 -3.45 -11.94 -4.71
CA ARG A 133 -3.69 -11.42 -6.06
C ARG A 133 -5.02 -10.70 -6.12
N ILE A 134 -5.02 -9.46 -6.58
CA ILE A 134 -6.22 -8.61 -6.64
C ILE A 134 -6.40 -8.00 -8.02
N ASP A 135 -7.64 -7.83 -8.46
CA ASP A 135 -7.96 -7.05 -9.66
C ASP A 135 -7.86 -5.52 -9.41
N LYS A 136 -8.03 -4.73 -10.47
CA LYS A 136 -8.03 -3.24 -10.40
C LYS A 136 -9.13 -2.60 -9.53
N ASN A 137 -10.14 -3.38 -9.15
CA ASN A 137 -11.24 -2.95 -8.29
C ASN A 137 -11.02 -3.45 -6.84
N GLY A 138 -9.85 -4.02 -6.56
CA GLY A 138 -9.50 -4.58 -5.26
C GLY A 138 -10.28 -5.84 -4.94
N ASN A 139 -10.77 -6.59 -5.93
CA ASN A 139 -11.37 -7.90 -5.69
C ASN A 139 -10.25 -8.94 -5.63
N GLU A 140 -10.22 -9.69 -4.53
CA GLU A 140 -9.28 -10.79 -4.35
C GLU A 140 -9.60 -11.94 -5.30
N LYS A 141 -8.57 -12.45 -5.97
CA LYS A 141 -8.63 -13.65 -6.79
C LYS A 141 -8.18 -14.87 -6.01
N TRP A 142 -7.09 -14.72 -5.26
CA TRP A 142 -6.58 -15.73 -4.34
C TRP A 142 -5.67 -15.07 -3.31
N THR A 143 -5.45 -15.80 -2.21
CA THR A 143 -4.52 -15.45 -1.15
C THR A 143 -3.73 -16.69 -0.77
N PHE A 144 -2.45 -16.48 -0.44
CA PHE A 144 -1.55 -17.51 0.05
C PHE A 144 -0.90 -17.03 1.36
N GLY A 145 -0.98 -17.86 2.40
CA GLY A 145 -0.27 -17.65 3.66
C GLY A 145 0.77 -18.74 3.86
N ALA A 146 1.95 -18.36 4.35
CA ALA A 146 2.99 -19.30 4.72
C ALA A 146 2.80 -19.83 6.15
N LYS A 147 3.72 -20.68 6.59
CA LYS A 147 3.74 -21.18 7.99
C LYS A 147 4.13 -20.10 9.00
N ASP A 148 4.82 -19.06 8.54
CA ASP A 148 5.28 -17.92 9.33
C ASP A 148 5.30 -16.66 8.45
N ILE A 149 5.71 -15.52 9.00
CA ILE A 149 5.68 -14.21 8.32
C ILE A 149 6.72 -14.08 7.19
N PHE A 150 6.41 -13.26 6.20
CA PHE A 150 7.33 -12.83 5.12
C PHE A 150 8.17 -11.63 5.56
N VAL A 151 9.00 -11.85 6.60
CA VAL A 151 9.93 -10.83 7.10
C VAL A 151 11.30 -11.48 7.27
N ASN A 152 12.35 -10.79 6.83
CA ASN A 152 13.72 -11.27 6.98
C ASN A 152 14.62 -10.21 7.67
N PRO A 153 15.08 -10.45 8.91
CA PRO A 153 15.94 -9.49 9.62
C PRO A 153 17.37 -9.47 9.09
N ASP A 154 17.80 -10.50 8.35
CA ASP A 154 19.14 -10.60 7.76
C ASP A 154 19.24 -9.89 6.39
N GLY A 155 18.13 -9.31 5.89
CA GLY A 155 18.07 -8.66 4.59
C GLY A 155 18.08 -9.62 3.39
N LYS A 156 17.75 -10.90 3.59
CA LYS A 156 17.52 -11.83 2.46
C LYS A 156 16.18 -11.52 1.82
N GLU A 157 16.10 -11.67 0.50
CA GLU A 157 14.88 -11.47 -0.29
C GLU A 157 13.81 -12.51 0.10
N GLU A 158 12.71 -12.02 0.65
CA GLU A 158 11.56 -12.77 1.15
C GLU A 158 10.45 -12.94 0.11
N PHE A 159 10.45 -12.08 -0.90
CA PHE A 159 9.42 -11.98 -1.92
C PHE A 159 10.04 -11.60 -3.26
N LYS A 160 9.70 -12.35 -4.31
CA LYS A 160 10.09 -12.02 -5.68
C LYS A 160 9.08 -12.51 -6.69
N ILE A 161 8.85 -11.71 -7.74
CA ILE A 161 8.09 -12.13 -8.92
C ILE A 161 9.07 -12.37 -10.07
N ASN A 162 9.02 -13.58 -10.65
CA ASN A 162 9.78 -13.98 -11.82
C ASN A 162 8.80 -14.46 -12.90
N ASP A 163 8.51 -13.60 -13.87
CA ASP A 163 7.51 -13.84 -14.92
C ASP A 163 6.13 -14.24 -14.34
N ASP A 164 5.74 -15.52 -14.45
CA ASP A 164 4.49 -16.10 -13.96
C ASP A 164 4.64 -16.84 -12.61
N ARG A 165 5.83 -16.74 -11.99
CA ARG A 165 6.18 -17.37 -10.70
C ARG A 165 6.35 -16.35 -9.60
N ILE A 166 5.97 -16.75 -8.39
CA ILE A 166 6.16 -15.96 -7.17
C ILE A 166 6.98 -16.80 -6.19
N GLU A 167 8.17 -16.33 -5.87
CA GLU A 167 9.08 -16.96 -4.91
C GLU A 167 8.92 -16.26 -3.55
N LEU A 168 8.74 -17.07 -2.50
CA LEU A 168 8.57 -16.60 -1.13
C LEU A 168 9.53 -17.32 -0.19
N THR A 169 10.00 -16.61 0.82
CA THR A 169 10.73 -17.22 1.95
C THR A 169 10.15 -16.69 3.27
N ASP A 170 9.64 -17.59 4.12
CA ASP A 170 9.14 -17.20 5.44
C ASP A 170 10.27 -16.96 6.46
N TRP A 171 9.90 -16.46 7.64
CA TRP A 171 10.83 -16.16 8.74
C TRP A 171 11.74 -17.33 9.12
N ASN A 172 11.24 -18.55 9.02
CA ASN A 172 11.99 -19.77 9.34
C ASN A 172 12.89 -20.24 8.19
N GLY A 173 12.88 -19.53 7.06
CA GLY A 173 13.64 -19.87 5.86
C GLY A 173 12.97 -20.93 4.98
N THR A 174 11.70 -21.26 5.23
CA THR A 174 10.94 -22.16 4.35
C THR A 174 10.67 -21.42 3.04
N LYS A 175 10.99 -22.07 1.92
CA LYS A 175 10.77 -21.52 0.58
C LYS A 175 9.47 -22.05 0.00
N TYR A 176 8.75 -21.18 -0.69
CA TYR A 176 7.55 -21.51 -1.45
C TYR A 176 7.69 -20.93 -2.85
N GLU A 177 7.20 -21.66 -3.85
CA GLU A 177 7.09 -21.17 -5.23
C GLU A 177 5.64 -21.33 -5.66
N LEU A 178 4.98 -20.23 -6.02
CA LEU A 178 3.60 -20.25 -6.49
C LEU A 178 3.55 -20.04 -8.00
N ASN A 179 2.60 -20.72 -8.63
CA ASN A 179 2.15 -20.37 -9.98
C ASN A 179 1.21 -19.15 -9.97
N SER A 180 0.79 -18.70 -11.15
CA SER A 180 -0.09 -17.53 -11.30
C SER A 180 -1.48 -17.69 -10.68
N ASP A 181 -1.92 -18.93 -10.44
CA ASP A 181 -3.18 -19.26 -9.76
C ASP A 181 -3.03 -19.33 -8.22
N GLY A 182 -1.84 -19.01 -7.69
CA GLY A 182 -1.57 -19.01 -6.24
C GLY A 182 -1.38 -20.41 -5.65
N VAL A 183 -1.13 -21.41 -6.50
CA VAL A 183 -0.89 -22.80 -6.08
C VAL A 183 0.62 -23.05 -5.98
N GLU A 184 1.05 -23.60 -4.84
CA GLU A 184 2.43 -24.03 -4.61
C GLU A 184 2.83 -25.19 -5.54
N ILE A 185 4.04 -25.14 -6.12
CA ILE A 185 4.55 -26.10 -7.11
C ILE A 185 5.89 -26.74 -6.75
#